data_AF-A0A024Q8N4-F1
#
_entry.id   AF-A0A024Q8N4-F1
#
_cell.length_a   1.000
_cell.length_b   1.000
_cell.length_c   1.000
_cell.angle_alpha   90.00
_cell.angle_beta   90.00
_cell.angle_gamma   90.00
#
_symmetry.space_group_name_H-M   'P 1'
#
loop_
_entity.id
_entity.type
_entity.pdbx_description
1 polymer ?
#
loop_
_entity_poly.entity_id
_entity_poly.type
_entity_poly.pdbx_seq_one_letter_code
_entity_poly.pdbx_strand_id
1 'polypeptide(L)' 'MEAMIERSAGLDVHQETVVACALVGSLDKKPTKSIEFFSTNTEGLLKFKR' A
#
# COMPACT_ATOMS: atom_id res chain seq x y z
N MET A 1 21.37 -0.56 -4.14
CA MET A 1 19.92 -0.74 -4.34
C MET A 1 19.43 -1.51 -3.14
N GLU A 2 18.59 -0.88 -2.31
CA GLU A 2 18.16 -1.41 -1.01
C GLU A 2 17.44 -2.76 -1.21
N ALA A 3 17.75 -3.72 -0.36
CA ALA A 3 17.19 -5.06 -0.40
C ALA A 3 15.66 -5.02 -0.43
N MET A 4 15.03 -5.78 -1.33
CA MET A 4 13.58 -5.82 -1.44
C MET A 4 13.00 -6.45 -0.17
N ILE A 5 12.44 -5.64 0.72
CA ILE A 5 11.84 -6.15 1.97
C ILE A 5 10.72 -7.12 1.60
N GLU A 6 10.64 -8.28 2.28
CA GLU A 6 9.63 -9.32 2.00
C GLU A 6 8.19 -8.78 2.02
N ARG A 7 7.98 -7.67 2.75
CA ARG A 7 6.78 -6.85 2.72
C ARG A 7 7.15 -5.38 2.73
N SER A 8 6.58 -4.61 1.82
CA SER A 8 6.66 -3.14 1.82
C SER A 8 5.32 -2.55 1.41
N ALA A 9 5.07 -1.32 1.83
CA ALA A 9 3.89 -0.57 1.41
C ALA A 9 4.25 0.89 1.10
N GLY A 10 3.65 1.43 0.05
CA GLY A 10 3.67 2.85 -0.28
C GLY A 10 2.28 3.45 -0.09
N LEU A 11 2.24 4.69 0.39
CA LEU A 11 1.02 5.46 0.57
C LEU A 11 1.17 6.78 -0.18
N ASP A 12 0.25 7.06 -1.09
CA ASP A 12 0.13 8.36 -1.76
C ASP A 12 -1.18 9.01 -1.33
N VAL A 13 -1.12 10.26 -0.89
CA VAL A 13 -2.30 11.00 -0.45
C VAL A 13 -2.42 12.24 -1.33
N HIS A 14 -3.51 12.31 -2.09
CA HIS A 14 -3.78 13.43 -2.99
C HIS A 14 -5.23 13.88 -2.83
N GLN A 15 -5.41 15.05 -2.22
CA GLN A 15 -6.72 15.68 -1.99
C GLN A 15 -7.70 14.75 -1.24
N GLU A 16 -8.73 14.26 -1.92
CA GLU A 16 -9.77 13.40 -1.35
C GLU A 16 -9.45 11.90 -1.41
N THR A 17 -8.34 11.52 -2.04
CA THR A 17 -7.98 10.12 -2.31
C THR A 17 -6.67 9.72 -1.61
N VAL A 18 -6.68 8.51 -1.04
CA VAL A 18 -5.51 7.80 -0.53
C VAL A 18 -5.30 6.56 -1.39
N VAL A 19 -4.10 6.39 -1.94
CA VAL A 19 -3.70 5.19 -2.69
C VAL A 19 -2.72 4.39 -1.85
N ALA A 20 -3.10 3.18 -1.49
CA ALA A 20 -2.24 2.23 -0.79
C ALA A 20 -1.71 1.19 -1.79
N CYS A 21 -0.39 1.00 -1.81
CA CYS A 21 0.26 0.00 -2.64
C CYS A 21 1.06 -0.94 -1.74
N ALA A 22 0.65 -2.21 -1.63
CA ALA A 22 1.40 -3.23 -0.90
C ALA A 22 2.17 -4.14 -1.87
N LEU A 23 3.43 -4.41 -1.56
CA LEU A 23 4.27 -5.40 -2.22
C LEU A 23 4.60 -6.49 -1.20
N VAL A 24 4.25 -7.73 -1.52
CA VAL A 24 4.51 -8.90 -0.67
C VAL A 24 5.13 -10.01 -1.50
N GLY A 25 6.30 -10.50 -1.10
CA GLY A 25 6.95 -11.63 -1.75
C GLY A 25 8.38 -11.86 -1.26
N SER A 26 8.83 -13.10 -1.36
CA SER A 26 10.20 -13.47 -1.00
C SER A 26 11.23 -12.78 -1.91
N LEU A 27 12.42 -12.49 -1.38
CA LEU A 27 13.54 -11.85 -2.10
C LEU A 27 13.87 -12.49 -3.45
N ASP A 28 13.70 -13.80 -3.56
CA ASP A 28 14.06 -14.61 -4.73
C ASP A 28 12.93 -14.75 -5.77
N LYS A 29 11.73 -14.24 -5.45
CA LYS A 29 10.54 -14.36 -6.32
C LYS A 29 9.99 -12.99 -6.65
N LYS A 30 9.32 -12.89 -7.81
CA LYS A 30 8.59 -11.68 -8.17
C LYS A 30 7.48 -11.45 -7.13
N PRO A 31 7.45 -10.29 -6.44
CA PRO A 31 6.45 -10.04 -5.42
C PRO A 31 5.08 -9.73 -6.03
N THR A 32 4.05 -10.04 -5.26
CA THR A 32 2.67 -9.69 -5.56
C THR A 32 2.42 -8.24 -5.18
N LYS A 33 1.77 -7.48 -6.07
CA LYS A 33 1.39 -6.09 -5.86
C LYS A 33 -0.13 -5.98 -5.70
N SER A 34 -0.58 -5.32 -4.64
CA SER A 34 -1.98 -4.94 -4.43
C SER A 34 -2.08 -3.42 -4.37
N ILE A 35 -3.10 -2.86 -5.02
CA ILE A 35 -3.39 -1.42 -5.01
C ILE A 35 -4.84 -1.25 -4.55
N GLU A 36 -5.03 -0.43 -3.51
CA GLU A 36 -6.33 -0.11 -2.96
C GLU A 36 -6.48 1.42 -2.84
N PHE A 37 -7.71 1.91 -3.05
CA PHE A 37 -8.05 3.32 -3.02
C PHE A 37 -9.03 3.58 -1.88
N PHE A 38 -8.80 4.65 -1.13
CA PHE A 38 -9.63 5.05 0.00
C PHE A 38 -9.92 6.55 -0.06
N SER A 39 -11.01 6.98 0.56
CA SER A 39 -11.26 8.41 0.80
C SER A 39 -10.45 8.93 1.98
N THR A 40 -10.13 10.22 1.99
CA THR A 40 -9.42 10.88 3.12
C THR A 40 -10.33 11.25 4.29
N ASN A 41 -11.64 11.03 4.18
CA ASN A 41 -12.56 11.20 5.30
C ASN A 41 -12.39 10.09 6.36
N THR A 42 -12.93 10.33 7.57
CA THR A 42 -12.78 9.41 8.71
C THR A 42 -13.22 7.98 8.37
N GLU A 43 -14.36 7.82 7.68
CA GLU A 43 -14.85 6.49 7.28
C GLU A 43 -13.89 5.78 6.31
N GLY A 44 -13.32 6.51 5.35
CA GLY A 44 -12.33 5.98 4.41
C GLY A 44 -11.03 5.58 5.08
N LEU A 45 -10.51 6.42 5.97
CA LEU A 45 -9.29 6.13 6.73
C LEU A 45 -9.49 4.99 7.73
N LEU A 46 -10.68 4.82 8.30
CA LEU A 46 -10.99 3.66 9.14
C LEU A 46 -11.03 2.36 8.32
N LYS A 47 -11.46 2.40 7.06
CA LYS A 47 -11.39 1.24 6.15
C LYS A 47 -9.95 0.91 5.73
N PHE A 48 -9.04 1.89 5.73
CA PHE A 48 -7.62 1.71 5.45
C PHE A 48 -6.86 0.98 6.57
N LYS A 49 -7.25 1.17 7.84
CA LYS A 49 -6.57 0.64 9.05
C LYS A 49 -6.85 -0.86 9.32
N ARG A 50 -6.70 -1.73 8.31
CA ARG A 50 -6.86 -3.19 8.47
C ARG A 50 -5.86 -3.79 9.45
#